data_AF-A0A5C5VPY1-F1
#
_entry.id   AF-A0A5C5VPY1-F1
#
_cell.length_a   1.000
_cell.length_b   1.000
_cell.length_c   1.000
_cell.angle_alpha   90.00
_cell.angle_beta   90.00
_cell.angle_gamma   90.00
#
_symmetry.space_group_name_H-M   'P 1'
#
loop_
_entity.id
_entity.type
_entity.pdbx_description
1 polymer ?
#
loop_
_entity_poly.entity_id
_entity_poly.type
_entity_poly.pdbx_seq_one_letter_code
_entity_poly.pdbx_strand_id
1 'polypeptide(L)'
;MTAKQKKSARRGLLESDARVIYSTDRPGRTAPTPGRGAHVLPARGRGPIVTRRGDDRRVKPRLTIDRILAWADAHHARTGEWPGAKSGRVHDAPEESWAAIQQALRQGSRGLPRNLTIVRVLYKHRGIRNANRPPPLTIDQILAWADAFRARHGAWPQDHSGPIHGAAGETWLACSDALRTGLRGLPVGSSLANLLAQQRGVRNRRRPPPLTIKQLLAWADAHHKQTGCWPNTKSGEIPGSGGETWHLVQSALVSGTRRLPRRTTLARLLNQHRGVRMIKAPPPLKLRQVLRWIDLHKRRTGRWPTAHAGPVHGVAGESWAAVDDAVHRGTRGLTGGRSLAGILERYRGVPNRNRPPPLAVELILQWADAYHRRVGRWPGQTAGAIDGQRGITWSLVDSVLRRGARGLPAGLSLPALLVQRRGMRNPRELPLSISRILQWADEHHRLTGDWPRQQAGQVRGAPGERWANIDAALRVGLRGLPGDSSLAQLLEARRNVRNKNVRPPLSVQQIVTWALRHRRRTGERPNVNSGDVTGVKHERWDWIDGALSKGRRGLPGGSSLKRLLDRAWGASASPRRAPGERRLPPKANSRGRPRSR
;
A
#
# COMPACT_ATOMS: atom_id res chain seq x y z
N MET A 1 24.06 -53.07 -50.23
CA MET A 1 22.89 -53.86 -50.65
C MET A 1 21.89 -53.87 -49.48
N THR A 2 20.97 -52.90 -49.38
CA THR A 2 19.61 -52.80 -49.98
C THR A 2 18.59 -53.83 -49.47
N ALA A 3 17.58 -53.35 -48.75
CA ALA A 3 16.16 -53.77 -48.81
C ALA A 3 15.35 -52.79 -47.93
N LYS A 4 14.51 -51.86 -48.41
CA LYS A 4 13.30 -51.92 -49.26
C LYS A 4 12.14 -52.76 -48.68
N GLN A 5 11.12 -52.02 -48.22
CA GLN A 5 9.67 -52.15 -48.52
C GLN A 5 8.96 -53.53 -48.41
N LYS A 6 7.89 -53.58 -47.59
CA LYS A 6 6.48 -53.82 -47.99
C LYS A 6 5.60 -53.78 -46.71
N LYS A 7 4.49 -53.03 -46.60
CA LYS A 7 3.19 -52.97 -47.32
C LYS A 7 2.14 -53.95 -46.74
N SER A 8 1.08 -53.35 -46.20
CA SER A 8 -0.35 -53.73 -46.28
C SER A 8 -1.01 -54.82 -45.40
N ALA A 9 -2.07 -54.37 -44.70
CA ALA A 9 -3.49 -54.78 -44.83
C ALA A 9 -4.17 -55.64 -43.75
N ARG A 10 -5.24 -55.09 -43.13
CA ARG A 10 -6.68 -55.52 -43.10
C ARG A 10 -7.41 -54.75 -41.96
N ARG A 11 -8.46 -53.92 -42.16
CA ARG A 11 -9.88 -54.16 -42.57
C ARG A 11 -10.66 -54.89 -41.46
N GLY A 12 -11.48 -54.23 -40.62
CA GLY A 12 -12.91 -53.81 -40.74
C GLY A 12 -13.46 -53.64 -39.29
N LEU A 13 -14.44 -52.81 -38.93
CA LEU A 13 -15.88 -52.79 -39.31
C LEU A 13 -16.57 -51.47 -38.80
N LEU A 14 -17.62 -51.07 -39.54
CA LEU A 14 -18.86 -50.33 -39.19
C LEU A 14 -18.76 -48.88 -38.66
N GLU A 15 -19.05 -47.83 -39.43
CA GLU A 15 -20.37 -47.32 -39.91
C GLU A 15 -21.41 -47.01 -38.82
N SER A 16 -21.65 -45.71 -38.60
CA SER A 16 -23.00 -45.14 -38.45
C SER A 16 -22.96 -43.62 -38.61
N ASP A 17 -23.94 -43.14 -39.38
CA ASP A 17 -24.14 -41.80 -39.91
C ASP A 17 -24.37 -40.70 -38.87
N ALA A 18 -23.98 -39.47 -39.21
CA ALA A 18 -24.80 -38.28 -38.91
C ALA A 18 -24.45 -37.11 -39.85
N ARG A 19 -25.39 -36.84 -40.78
CA ARG A 19 -25.48 -35.62 -41.60
C ARG A 19 -25.74 -34.40 -40.71
N VAL A 20 -25.04 -33.29 -40.95
CA VAL A 20 -25.36 -31.98 -40.38
C VAL A 20 -25.94 -31.11 -41.48
N ILE A 21 -27.24 -30.82 -41.37
CA ILE A 21 -27.98 -29.80 -42.13
C ILE A 21 -28.25 -28.62 -41.18
N TYR A 22 -28.17 -27.41 -41.72
CA TYR A 22 -28.50 -26.15 -41.06
C TYR A 22 -29.93 -26.16 -40.47
N SER A 23 -30.07 -25.74 -39.21
CA SER A 23 -31.36 -25.26 -38.67
C SER A 23 -31.13 -24.08 -37.73
N THR A 24 -31.76 -22.97 -38.09
CA THR A 24 -32.09 -21.82 -37.25
C THR A 24 -33.01 -22.26 -36.13
N ASP A 25 -32.71 -21.93 -34.86
CA ASP A 25 -33.75 -21.43 -33.95
C ASP A 25 -33.26 -20.80 -32.64
N ARG A 26 -34.04 -19.82 -32.20
CA ARG A 26 -33.91 -19.00 -30.98
C ARG A 26 -34.40 -19.75 -29.73
N PRO A 27 -33.94 -19.39 -28.52
CA PRO A 27 -34.67 -19.69 -27.29
C PRO A 27 -35.60 -18.52 -26.92
N GLY A 28 -36.89 -18.81 -26.83
CA GLY A 28 -37.88 -17.99 -26.13
C GLY A 28 -38.57 -18.82 -25.06
N ARG A 29 -38.68 -18.28 -23.84
CA ARG A 29 -39.73 -18.62 -22.85
C ARG A 29 -39.66 -17.67 -21.65
N THR A 30 -40.60 -16.73 -21.58
CA THR A 30 -41.13 -16.16 -20.33
C THR A 30 -42.64 -16.32 -20.37
N ALA A 31 -43.19 -16.86 -19.27
CA ALA A 31 -44.53 -17.38 -19.13
C ALA A 31 -45.64 -16.31 -19.15
N PRO A 32 -46.90 -16.71 -19.47
CA PRO A 32 -48.08 -15.86 -19.35
C PRO A 32 -48.72 -15.97 -17.95
N THR A 33 -49.17 -14.84 -17.42
CA THR A 33 -49.95 -14.72 -16.17
C THR A 33 -51.45 -14.84 -16.50
N PRO A 34 -52.27 -15.49 -15.65
CA PRO A 34 -53.66 -15.77 -15.99
C PRO A 34 -54.64 -14.66 -15.59
N GLY A 35 -55.71 -14.54 -16.39
CA GLY A 35 -57.09 -14.28 -15.96
C GLY A 35 -57.37 -13.11 -15.01
N ARG A 36 -57.90 -12.00 -15.55
CA ARG A 36 -58.81 -11.13 -14.80
C ARG A 36 -60.14 -11.03 -15.52
N GLY A 37 -61.15 -11.59 -14.86
CA GLY A 37 -62.52 -11.72 -15.33
C GLY A 37 -63.21 -10.38 -15.55
N ALA A 38 -64.10 -10.41 -16.53
CA ALA A 38 -65.16 -9.45 -16.70
C ALA A 38 -66.13 -9.54 -15.51
N HIS A 39 -66.13 -8.52 -14.65
CA HIS A 39 -67.24 -8.25 -13.75
C HIS A 39 -68.09 -7.13 -14.35
N VAL A 40 -69.22 -7.56 -14.90
CA VAL A 40 -70.43 -6.78 -15.12
C VAL A 40 -71.03 -6.46 -13.74
N LEU A 41 -71.20 -5.19 -13.38
CA LEU A 41 -72.04 -4.68 -12.29
C LEU A 41 -72.16 -3.13 -12.40
N PRO A 42 -73.17 -2.48 -11.79
CA PRO A 42 -74.31 -1.94 -12.54
C PRO A 42 -74.29 -0.41 -12.71
N ALA A 43 -75.15 0.04 -13.63
CA ALA A 43 -75.56 1.42 -13.82
C ALA A 43 -76.02 2.05 -12.50
N ARG A 44 -75.21 2.98 -11.96
CA ARG A 44 -75.65 3.94 -10.95
C ARG A 44 -76.09 5.22 -11.65
N GLY A 45 -77.37 5.56 -11.44
CA GLY A 45 -78.00 6.76 -11.96
C GLY A 45 -77.21 8.02 -11.60
N ARG A 46 -76.89 8.82 -12.61
CA ARG A 46 -76.57 10.23 -12.43
C ARG A 46 -77.88 10.98 -12.25
N GLY A 47 -78.12 11.45 -11.03
CA GLY A 47 -79.13 12.47 -10.77
C GLY A 47 -78.85 13.75 -11.58
N PRO A 48 -79.85 14.62 -11.76
CA PRO A 48 -79.72 15.84 -12.54
C PRO A 48 -78.70 16.77 -11.87
N ILE A 49 -77.58 16.98 -12.55
CA ILE A 49 -76.66 18.07 -12.21
C ILE A 49 -77.39 19.36 -12.55
N VAL A 50 -77.84 20.03 -11.49
CA VAL A 50 -78.34 21.40 -11.51
C VAL A 50 -77.34 22.28 -12.24
N THR A 51 -77.68 22.71 -13.45
CA THR A 51 -77.00 23.78 -14.15
C THR A 51 -77.20 25.08 -13.37
N ARG A 52 -76.29 25.39 -12.43
CA ARG A 52 -76.18 26.75 -11.90
C ARG A 52 -75.57 27.62 -13.00
N ARG A 53 -76.47 28.22 -13.78
CA ARG A 53 -76.28 29.47 -14.51
C ARG A 53 -75.54 30.47 -13.61
N GLY A 54 -74.47 31.01 -14.16
CA GLY A 54 -73.65 32.05 -13.57
C GLY A 54 -72.32 32.13 -14.30
N ASP A 55 -72.36 32.14 -15.65
CA ASP A 55 -71.20 32.42 -16.51
C ASP A 55 -70.86 33.92 -16.37
N ASP A 56 -70.42 34.31 -15.18
CA ASP A 56 -69.71 35.56 -14.95
C ASP A 56 -68.30 35.35 -15.49
N ARG A 57 -68.18 35.31 -16.83
CA ARG A 57 -66.89 35.39 -17.53
C ARG A 57 -66.31 36.74 -17.18
N ARG A 58 -65.67 36.83 -16.02
CA ARG A 58 -64.85 37.96 -15.63
C ARG A 58 -63.89 38.18 -16.77
N VAL A 59 -64.17 39.21 -17.57
CA VAL A 59 -63.43 39.57 -18.76
C VAL A 59 -62.01 39.80 -18.29
N LYS A 60 -61.12 38.85 -18.56
CA LYS A 60 -59.73 38.96 -18.09
C LYS A 60 -59.14 40.24 -18.68
N PRO A 61 -58.48 41.08 -17.88
CA PRO A 61 -58.01 42.38 -18.33
C PRO A 61 -57.08 42.23 -19.54
N ARG A 62 -57.13 43.23 -20.44
CA ARG A 62 -56.24 43.30 -21.60
C ARG A 62 -54.78 43.27 -21.12
N LEU A 63 -53.96 42.49 -21.80
CA LEU A 63 -52.55 42.31 -21.48
C LEU A 63 -51.70 43.01 -22.54
N THR A 64 -50.77 43.87 -22.12
CA THR A 64 -49.85 44.59 -23.01
C THR A 64 -48.46 43.98 -22.98
N ILE A 65 -47.68 44.15 -24.05
CA ILE A 65 -46.29 43.68 -24.11
C ILE A 65 -45.45 44.31 -23.00
N ASP A 66 -45.61 45.61 -22.74
CA ASP A 66 -44.84 46.32 -21.71
C ASP A 66 -45.13 45.77 -20.31
N ARG A 67 -46.38 45.39 -20.03
CA ARG A 67 -46.75 44.74 -18.76
C ARG A 67 -46.10 43.37 -18.62
N ILE A 68 -46.05 42.58 -19.70
CA ILE A 68 -45.34 41.28 -19.72
C ILE A 68 -43.83 41.48 -19.50
N LEU A 69 -43.24 42.51 -20.12
CA LEU A 69 -41.82 42.82 -19.98
C LEU A 69 -41.50 43.27 -18.56
N ALA A 70 -42.30 44.16 -17.95
CA ALA A 70 -42.12 44.59 -16.56
C ALA A 70 -42.17 43.40 -15.59
N TRP A 71 -43.15 42.50 -15.75
CA TRP A 71 -43.21 41.27 -14.96
C TRP A 71 -42.01 40.34 -15.19
N ALA A 72 -41.47 40.32 -16.41
CA ALA A 72 -40.33 39.47 -16.73
C ALA A 72 -39.02 40.04 -16.18
N ASP A 73 -38.85 41.36 -16.25
CA ASP A 73 -37.75 42.09 -15.63
C ASP A 73 -37.78 41.88 -14.10
N ALA A 74 -38.95 41.99 -13.46
CA ALA A 74 -39.13 41.72 -12.03
C ALA A 74 -38.85 40.24 -11.67
N HIS A 75 -39.28 39.31 -12.51
CA HIS A 75 -38.98 37.89 -12.33
C HIS A 75 -37.47 37.60 -12.41
N HIS A 76 -36.80 38.19 -13.41
CA HIS A 76 -35.36 38.07 -13.58
C HIS A 76 -34.58 38.74 -12.45
N ALA A 77 -34.99 39.93 -12.01
CA ALA A 77 -34.38 40.60 -10.86
C ALA A 77 -34.46 39.75 -9.58
N ARG A 78 -35.55 38.99 -9.39
CA ARG A 78 -35.76 38.13 -8.23
C ARG A 78 -35.03 36.79 -8.32
N THR A 79 -34.98 36.17 -9.50
CA THR A 79 -34.52 34.78 -9.66
C THR A 79 -33.15 34.64 -10.33
N GLY A 80 -32.66 35.70 -10.99
CA GLY A 80 -31.53 35.63 -11.90
C GLY A 80 -31.83 34.93 -13.23
N GLU A 81 -33.07 34.48 -13.45
CA GLU A 81 -33.48 33.78 -14.67
C GLU A 81 -34.64 34.48 -15.36
N TRP A 82 -34.62 34.49 -16.69
CA TRP A 82 -35.74 35.03 -17.46
C TRP A 82 -36.89 34.02 -17.48
N PRO A 83 -38.14 34.46 -17.30
CA PRO A 83 -39.26 33.55 -17.19
C PRO A 83 -39.51 32.79 -18.50
N GLY A 84 -39.71 31.47 -18.36
CA GLY A 84 -40.23 30.60 -19.41
C GLY A 84 -41.67 30.20 -19.15
N ALA A 85 -42.29 29.49 -20.09
CA ALA A 85 -43.68 29.01 -19.94
C ALA A 85 -43.92 28.13 -18.71
N LYS A 86 -42.85 27.54 -18.14
CA LYS A 86 -42.89 26.68 -16.95
C LYS A 86 -42.53 27.42 -15.64
N SER A 87 -42.27 28.73 -15.68
CA SER A 87 -41.84 29.51 -14.51
C SER A 87 -42.94 29.78 -13.47
N GLY A 88 -44.08 29.08 -13.56
CA GLY A 88 -45.17 29.16 -12.58
C GLY A 88 -46.04 30.42 -12.70
N ARG A 89 -46.54 30.89 -11.56
CA ARG A 89 -47.39 32.09 -11.45
C ARG A 89 -46.55 33.37 -11.52
N VAL A 90 -47.15 34.45 -12.01
CA VAL A 90 -46.53 35.78 -11.96
C VAL A 90 -46.66 36.33 -10.54
N HIS A 91 -45.56 36.81 -9.95
CA HIS A 91 -45.54 37.20 -8.54
C HIS A 91 -46.46 38.41 -8.27
N ASP A 92 -46.35 39.45 -9.09
CA ASP A 92 -47.12 40.69 -8.95
C ASP A 92 -48.53 40.60 -9.57
N ALA A 93 -48.93 39.41 -10.02
CA ALA A 93 -50.23 39.11 -10.60
C ALA A 93 -50.56 37.62 -10.38
N PRO A 94 -50.95 37.21 -9.16
CA PRO A 94 -51.12 35.80 -8.78
C PRO A 94 -52.22 35.07 -9.56
N GLU A 95 -53.12 35.81 -10.21
CA GLU A 95 -54.13 35.32 -11.16
C GLU A 95 -53.54 34.97 -12.54
N GLU A 96 -52.32 35.42 -12.82
CA GLU A 96 -51.59 35.15 -14.04
C GLU A 96 -50.54 34.05 -13.85
N SER A 97 -50.30 33.29 -14.92
CA SER A 97 -49.19 32.35 -15.00
C SER A 97 -48.42 32.55 -16.29
N TRP A 98 -47.12 32.26 -16.24
CA TRP A 98 -46.27 32.33 -17.43
C TRP A 98 -46.75 31.39 -18.54
N ALA A 99 -47.38 30.27 -18.19
CA ALA A 99 -48.03 29.38 -19.15
C ALA A 99 -49.24 30.05 -19.83
N ALA A 100 -50.11 30.72 -19.07
CA ALA A 100 -51.27 31.44 -19.61
C ALA A 100 -50.85 32.64 -20.47
N ILE A 101 -49.82 33.37 -20.06
CA ILE A 101 -49.25 34.47 -20.85
C ILE A 101 -48.65 33.96 -22.16
N GLN A 102 -47.88 32.86 -22.12
CA GLN A 102 -47.36 32.20 -23.32
C GLN A 102 -48.49 31.77 -24.27
N GLN A 103 -49.58 31.22 -23.73
CA GLN A 103 -50.74 30.83 -24.53
C GLN A 103 -51.43 32.03 -25.16
N ALA A 104 -51.59 33.14 -24.42
CA ALA A 104 -52.17 34.37 -24.94
C ALA A 104 -51.32 34.98 -26.06
N LEU A 105 -49.99 35.01 -25.91
CA LEU A 105 -49.05 35.44 -26.97
C LEU A 105 -49.09 34.53 -28.21
N ARG A 106 -49.28 33.22 -28.03
CA ARG A 106 -49.40 32.29 -29.16
C ARG A 106 -50.71 32.51 -29.93
N GLN A 107 -51.82 32.63 -29.20
CA GLN A 107 -53.17 32.75 -29.77
C GLN A 107 -53.52 34.18 -30.21
N GLY A 108 -52.75 35.20 -29.77
CA GLY A 108 -53.10 36.61 -29.97
C GLY A 108 -54.34 37.03 -29.18
N SER A 109 -54.59 36.41 -28.02
CA SER A 109 -55.74 36.72 -27.17
C SER A 109 -55.39 37.82 -26.16
N ARG A 110 -56.42 38.44 -25.55
CA ARG A 110 -56.30 39.54 -24.58
C ARG A 110 -55.62 40.81 -25.12
N GLY A 111 -55.69 41.03 -26.44
CA GLY A 111 -55.12 42.21 -27.11
C GLY A 111 -53.65 42.08 -27.50
N LEU A 112 -53.07 40.89 -27.42
CA LEU A 112 -51.68 40.62 -27.80
C LEU A 112 -51.55 40.22 -29.28
N PRO A 113 -50.38 40.44 -29.92
CA PRO A 113 -50.14 39.94 -31.28
C PRO A 113 -50.07 38.41 -31.32
N ARG A 114 -50.67 37.79 -32.33
CA ARG A 114 -50.61 36.33 -32.56
C ARG A 114 -49.19 35.85 -32.91
N ASN A 115 -48.89 34.57 -32.65
CA ASN A 115 -47.61 33.90 -32.97
C ASN A 115 -46.36 34.45 -32.25
N LEU A 116 -46.55 35.13 -31.12
CA LEU A 116 -45.46 35.49 -30.22
C LEU A 116 -45.26 34.41 -29.15
N THR A 117 -44.06 34.41 -28.57
CA THR A 117 -43.73 33.66 -27.37
C THR A 117 -43.02 34.60 -26.41
N ILE A 118 -43.07 34.34 -25.11
CA ILE A 118 -42.37 35.14 -24.08
C ILE A 118 -40.89 35.29 -24.50
N VAL A 119 -40.26 34.20 -24.92
CA VAL A 119 -38.86 34.21 -25.37
C VAL A 119 -38.64 35.10 -26.59
N ARG A 120 -39.57 35.17 -27.56
CA ARG A 120 -39.46 36.09 -28.71
C ARG A 120 -39.65 37.54 -28.31
N VAL A 121 -40.56 37.82 -27.38
CA VAL A 121 -40.80 39.18 -26.85
C VAL A 121 -39.57 39.66 -26.08
N LEU A 122 -39.03 38.82 -25.21
CA LEU A 122 -37.78 39.06 -24.47
C LEU A 122 -36.57 39.25 -25.39
N TYR A 123 -36.43 38.42 -26.43
CA TYR A 123 -35.39 38.60 -27.43
C TYR A 123 -35.49 39.94 -28.15
N LYS A 124 -36.69 40.30 -28.61
CA LYS A 124 -36.92 41.52 -29.39
C LYS A 124 -36.73 42.79 -28.56
N HIS A 125 -37.18 42.81 -27.30
CA HIS A 125 -37.24 44.05 -26.49
C HIS A 125 -36.14 44.17 -25.43
N ARG A 126 -35.42 43.09 -25.13
CA ARG A 126 -34.35 43.07 -24.11
C ARG A 126 -33.07 42.40 -24.61
N GLY A 127 -33.01 41.98 -25.88
CA GLY A 127 -31.85 41.31 -26.45
C GLY A 127 -31.58 39.91 -25.86
N ILE A 128 -32.52 39.35 -25.10
CA ILE A 128 -32.34 38.08 -24.39
C ILE A 128 -32.31 36.94 -25.41
N ARG A 129 -31.18 36.25 -25.48
CA ARG A 129 -30.96 35.18 -26.44
C ARG A 129 -32.05 34.11 -26.38
N ASN A 130 -32.67 33.83 -27.52
CA ASN A 130 -33.63 32.75 -27.64
C ASN A 130 -32.91 31.39 -27.60
N ALA A 131 -32.94 30.70 -26.46
CA ALA A 131 -32.33 29.39 -26.28
C ALA A 131 -32.80 28.34 -27.30
N ASN A 132 -34.03 28.48 -27.83
CA ASN A 132 -34.59 27.55 -28.81
C ASN A 132 -34.23 27.88 -30.27
N ARG A 133 -33.67 29.07 -30.53
CA ARG A 133 -33.23 29.49 -31.86
C ARG A 133 -31.94 30.29 -31.73
N PRO A 134 -30.84 29.65 -31.29
CA PRO A 134 -29.58 30.32 -31.15
C PRO A 134 -29.08 30.82 -32.53
N PRO A 135 -28.31 31.91 -32.58
CA PRO A 135 -27.83 32.48 -33.85
C PRO A 135 -27.01 31.44 -34.65
N PRO A 136 -26.95 31.54 -35.98
CA PRO A 136 -26.11 30.64 -36.78
C PRO A 136 -24.65 30.72 -36.29
N LEU A 137 -23.96 29.58 -36.28
CA LEU A 137 -22.52 29.51 -35.98
C LEU A 137 -21.77 29.24 -37.26
N THR A 138 -20.65 29.93 -37.44
CA THR A 138 -19.70 29.60 -38.50
C THR A 138 -18.55 28.77 -37.93
N ILE A 139 -17.91 27.98 -38.79
CA ILE A 139 -16.70 27.23 -38.43
C ILE A 139 -15.60 28.19 -37.94
N ASP A 140 -15.41 29.32 -38.63
CA ASP A 140 -14.39 30.30 -38.28
C ASP A 140 -14.61 30.92 -36.90
N GLN A 141 -15.88 31.15 -36.52
CA GLN A 141 -16.21 31.65 -35.19
C GLN A 141 -15.83 30.63 -34.10
N ILE A 142 -16.13 29.34 -34.31
CA ILE A 142 -15.76 28.26 -33.38
C ILE A 142 -14.23 28.15 -33.28
N LEU A 143 -13.52 28.25 -34.41
CA LEU A 143 -12.06 28.20 -34.45
C LEU A 143 -11.43 29.41 -33.74
N ALA A 144 -11.94 30.62 -33.96
CA ALA A 144 -11.46 31.83 -33.29
C ALA A 144 -11.65 31.72 -31.76
N TRP A 145 -12.79 31.21 -31.30
CA TRP A 145 -13.00 30.92 -29.88
C TRP A 145 -12.03 29.88 -29.34
N ALA A 146 -11.70 28.86 -30.14
CA ALA A 146 -10.82 27.78 -29.71
C ALA A 146 -9.36 28.23 -29.64
N ASP A 147 -8.94 29.06 -30.59
CA ASP A 147 -7.64 29.73 -30.61
C ASP A 147 -7.51 30.66 -29.38
N ALA A 148 -8.52 31.47 -29.08
CA ALA A 148 -8.57 32.33 -27.88
C ALA A 148 -8.61 31.52 -26.57
N PHE A 149 -9.27 30.36 -26.56
CA PHE A 149 -9.25 29.45 -25.41
C PHE A 149 -7.86 28.88 -25.18
N ARG A 150 -7.19 28.42 -26.24
CA ARG A 150 -5.81 27.91 -26.19
C ARG A 150 -4.81 28.98 -25.77
N ALA A 151 -4.92 30.19 -26.30
CA ALA A 151 -4.05 31.30 -25.92
C ALA A 151 -4.10 31.57 -24.40
N ARG A 152 -5.26 31.38 -23.77
CA ARG A 152 -5.45 31.60 -22.32
C ARG A 152 -5.04 30.40 -21.46
N HIS A 153 -5.35 29.18 -21.89
CA HIS A 153 -5.23 27.99 -21.04
C HIS A 153 -4.07 27.07 -21.43
N GLY A 154 -3.35 27.37 -22.52
CA GLY A 154 -2.30 26.52 -23.07
C GLY A 154 -2.79 25.21 -23.71
N ALA A 155 -4.09 24.93 -23.67
CA ALA A 155 -4.71 23.70 -24.17
C ALA A 155 -5.91 24.00 -25.06
N TRP A 156 -6.19 23.10 -26.01
CA TRP A 156 -7.38 23.18 -26.84
C TRP A 156 -8.64 22.81 -26.05
N PRO A 157 -9.79 23.42 -26.35
CA PRO A 157 -11.02 23.15 -25.63
C PRO A 157 -11.53 21.72 -25.90
N GLN A 158 -12.17 21.16 -24.87
CA GLN A 158 -12.91 19.90 -24.89
C GLN A 158 -14.41 20.21 -24.78
N ASP A 159 -15.27 19.23 -25.05
CA ASP A 159 -16.73 19.40 -24.95
C ASP A 159 -17.18 19.88 -23.54
N HIS A 160 -16.48 19.44 -22.50
CA HIS A 160 -16.72 19.85 -21.11
C HIS A 160 -15.85 21.03 -20.64
N SER A 161 -15.23 21.81 -21.54
CA SER A 161 -14.43 22.99 -21.16
C SER A 161 -15.26 24.18 -20.66
N GLY A 162 -16.58 24.02 -20.52
CA GLY A 162 -17.47 25.02 -19.92
C GLY A 162 -17.92 26.14 -20.88
N PRO A 163 -18.27 27.31 -20.34
CA PRO A 163 -18.69 28.48 -21.12
C PRO A 163 -17.58 29.05 -22.01
N ILE A 164 -17.97 29.58 -23.18
CA ILE A 164 -17.05 30.25 -24.11
C ILE A 164 -16.96 31.72 -23.73
N HIS A 165 -15.80 32.14 -23.23
CA HIS A 165 -15.60 33.54 -22.84
C HIS A 165 -15.67 34.48 -24.05
N GLY A 166 -16.48 35.54 -23.93
CA GLY A 166 -16.77 36.49 -25.00
C GLY A 166 -17.98 36.11 -25.85
N ALA A 167 -18.64 34.99 -25.56
CA ALA A 167 -19.83 34.53 -26.26
C ALA A 167 -20.93 34.16 -25.25
N ALA A 168 -21.71 35.15 -24.84
CA ALA A 168 -22.72 35.00 -23.79
C ALA A 168 -23.71 33.84 -24.08
N GLY A 169 -23.77 32.89 -23.14
CA GLY A 169 -24.60 31.70 -23.24
C GLY A 169 -24.10 30.61 -24.21
N GLU A 170 -22.93 30.75 -24.83
CA GLU A 170 -22.30 29.66 -25.58
C GLU A 170 -21.45 28.79 -24.67
N THR A 171 -21.50 27.48 -24.91
CA THR A 171 -20.65 26.49 -24.25
C THR A 171 -19.97 25.63 -25.29
N TRP A 172 -18.83 25.04 -24.91
CA TRP A 172 -18.12 24.09 -25.78
C TRP A 172 -18.95 22.86 -26.10
N LEU A 173 -19.79 22.42 -25.17
CA LEU A 173 -20.74 21.33 -25.37
C LEU A 173 -21.77 21.68 -26.45
N ALA A 174 -22.38 22.87 -26.38
CA ALA A 174 -23.36 23.31 -27.37
C ALA A 174 -22.75 23.44 -28.78
N CYS A 175 -21.49 23.91 -28.89
CA CYS A 175 -20.77 23.94 -30.16
C CYS A 175 -20.49 22.52 -30.69
N SER A 176 -20.05 21.61 -29.82
CA SER A 176 -19.80 20.20 -30.17
C SER A 176 -21.08 19.49 -30.62
N ASP A 177 -22.21 19.75 -29.96
CA ASP A 177 -23.52 19.19 -30.33
C ASP A 177 -24.01 19.76 -31.66
N ALA A 178 -23.86 21.06 -31.88
CA ALA A 178 -24.21 21.70 -33.15
C ALA A 178 -23.40 21.13 -34.32
N LEU A 179 -22.08 20.94 -34.15
CA LEU A 179 -21.22 20.28 -35.15
C LEU A 179 -21.64 18.82 -35.43
N ARG A 180 -22.08 18.09 -34.41
CA ARG A 180 -22.46 16.68 -34.55
C ARG A 180 -23.79 16.52 -35.29
N THR A 181 -24.74 17.38 -34.98
CA THR A 181 -26.12 17.34 -35.46
C THR A 181 -26.36 18.17 -36.72
N GLY A 182 -25.40 19.01 -37.12
CA GLY A 182 -25.56 19.93 -38.25
C GLY A 182 -26.53 21.08 -37.95
N LEU A 183 -26.70 21.43 -36.67
CA LEU A 183 -27.55 22.54 -36.27
C LEU A 183 -26.82 23.88 -36.44
N ARG A 184 -27.60 24.97 -36.49
CA ARG A 184 -27.08 26.35 -36.58
C ARG A 184 -26.27 26.66 -37.84
N GLY A 185 -26.52 25.92 -38.93
CA GLY A 185 -25.86 26.12 -40.23
C GLY A 185 -24.50 25.43 -40.36
N LEU A 186 -24.11 24.59 -39.40
CA LEU A 186 -22.87 23.83 -39.44
C LEU A 186 -23.04 22.52 -40.25
N PRO A 187 -21.99 22.00 -40.88
CA PRO A 187 -22.05 20.72 -41.57
C PRO A 187 -22.27 19.57 -40.58
N VAL A 188 -23.12 18.61 -40.94
CA VAL A 188 -23.45 17.44 -40.12
C VAL A 188 -22.26 16.48 -39.99
N GLY A 189 -22.14 15.80 -38.84
CA GLY A 189 -21.19 14.70 -38.64
C GLY A 189 -19.78 15.10 -38.22
N SER A 190 -19.53 16.38 -37.93
CA SER A 190 -18.26 16.82 -37.34
C SER A 190 -18.31 16.78 -35.81
N SER A 191 -17.16 16.79 -35.16
CA SER A 191 -17.05 17.02 -33.72
C SER A 191 -16.04 18.12 -33.49
N LEU A 192 -16.11 18.83 -32.36
CA LEU A 192 -15.12 19.86 -32.05
C LEU A 192 -13.68 19.32 -32.18
N ALA A 193 -13.44 18.11 -31.68
CA ALA A 193 -12.14 17.44 -31.81
C ALA A 193 -11.76 17.10 -33.26
N ASN A 194 -12.71 16.72 -34.13
CA ASN A 194 -12.42 16.53 -35.55
C ASN A 194 -12.12 17.86 -36.25
N LEU A 195 -12.90 18.90 -35.95
CA LEU A 195 -12.73 20.22 -36.55
C LEU A 195 -11.34 20.79 -36.22
N LEU A 196 -10.95 20.74 -34.95
CA LEU A 196 -9.63 21.18 -34.50
C LEU A 196 -8.51 20.30 -35.07
N ALA A 197 -8.74 19.00 -35.22
CA ALA A 197 -7.77 18.12 -35.86
C ALA A 197 -7.53 18.46 -37.33
N GLN A 198 -8.61 18.74 -38.07
CA GLN A 198 -8.54 19.06 -39.49
C GLN A 198 -7.97 20.47 -39.73
N GLN A 199 -8.40 21.46 -38.98
CA GLN A 199 -8.11 22.88 -39.25
C GLN A 199 -6.89 23.43 -38.52
N ARG A 200 -6.45 22.75 -37.45
CA ARG A 200 -5.37 23.22 -36.56
C ARG A 200 -4.35 22.13 -36.23
N GLY A 201 -4.46 20.94 -36.86
CA GLY A 201 -3.55 19.82 -36.62
C GLY A 201 -3.63 19.25 -35.20
N VAL A 202 -4.71 19.54 -34.46
CA VAL A 202 -4.85 19.10 -33.07
C VAL A 202 -5.09 17.60 -33.01
N ARG A 203 -4.40 16.91 -32.12
CA ARG A 203 -4.58 15.46 -32.01
C ARG A 203 -5.99 15.10 -31.52
N ASN A 204 -6.78 14.46 -32.37
CA ASN A 204 -8.05 13.87 -31.95
C ASN A 204 -7.80 12.55 -31.19
N ARG A 205 -8.01 12.57 -29.87
CA ARG A 205 -7.86 11.38 -29.01
C ARG A 205 -8.78 10.22 -29.40
N ARG A 206 -9.96 10.48 -29.97
CA ARG A 206 -10.93 9.45 -30.39
C ARG A 206 -10.62 8.87 -31.77
N ARG A 207 -9.91 9.61 -32.62
CA ARG A 207 -9.50 9.19 -33.97
C ARG A 207 -8.02 9.51 -34.19
N PRO A 208 -7.12 8.82 -33.46
CA PRO A 208 -5.69 9.08 -33.62
C PRO A 208 -5.23 8.69 -35.03
N PRO A 209 -4.24 9.39 -35.61
CA PRO A 209 -3.78 9.13 -36.97
C PRO A 209 -3.27 7.68 -37.12
N PRO A 210 -3.40 7.06 -38.30
CA PRO A 210 -2.87 5.72 -38.54
C PRO A 210 -1.37 5.69 -38.29
N LEU A 211 -0.87 4.61 -37.69
CA LEU A 211 0.56 4.43 -37.43
C LEU A 211 1.10 3.35 -38.35
N THR A 212 2.29 3.58 -38.90
CA THR A 212 3.01 2.56 -39.67
C THR A 212 4.07 1.89 -38.81
N ILE A 213 4.38 0.62 -39.10
CA ILE A 213 5.48 -0.08 -38.44
C ILE A 213 6.80 0.68 -38.65
N LYS A 214 7.04 1.22 -39.85
CA LYS A 214 8.25 2.02 -40.17
C LYS A 214 8.38 3.24 -39.23
N GLN A 215 7.28 3.96 -38.99
CA GLN A 215 7.26 5.10 -38.08
C GLN A 215 7.56 4.68 -36.63
N LEU A 216 6.93 3.60 -36.15
CA LEU A 216 7.19 3.08 -34.80
C LEU A 216 8.64 2.67 -34.60
N LEU A 217 9.24 2.01 -35.60
CA LEU A 217 10.64 1.61 -35.56
C LEU A 217 11.58 2.82 -35.56
N ALA A 218 11.30 3.84 -36.39
CA ALA A 218 12.08 5.08 -36.40
C ALA A 218 12.04 5.80 -35.04
N TRP A 219 10.87 5.88 -34.41
CA TRP A 219 10.74 6.43 -33.05
C TRP A 219 11.51 5.59 -32.02
N ALA A 220 11.50 4.27 -32.16
CA ALA A 220 12.19 3.40 -31.22
C ALA A 220 13.71 3.46 -31.36
N ASP A 221 14.20 3.55 -32.61
CA ASP A 221 15.61 3.75 -32.92
C ASP A 221 16.09 5.11 -32.39
N ALA A 222 15.30 6.17 -32.55
CA ALA A 222 15.61 7.49 -32.00
C ALA A 222 15.66 7.48 -30.46
N HIS A 223 14.68 6.84 -29.81
CA HIS A 223 14.68 6.67 -28.34
C HIS A 223 15.91 5.88 -27.87
N HIS A 224 16.25 4.78 -28.56
CA HIS A 224 17.42 3.98 -28.24
C HIS A 224 18.73 4.76 -28.44
N LYS A 225 18.85 5.54 -29.51
CA LYS A 225 20.00 6.43 -29.75
C LYS A 225 20.15 7.47 -28.64
N GLN A 226 19.05 8.02 -28.13
CA GLN A 226 19.07 9.05 -27.08
C GLN A 226 19.37 8.47 -25.69
N THR A 227 18.81 7.31 -25.36
CA THR A 227 18.80 6.78 -23.97
C THR A 227 19.70 5.57 -23.75
N GLY A 228 20.21 4.95 -24.83
CA GLY A 228 20.89 3.65 -24.78
C GLY A 228 19.95 2.47 -24.48
N CYS A 229 18.65 2.70 -24.32
CA CYS A 229 17.65 1.69 -23.98
C CYS A 229 16.53 1.64 -25.02
N TRP A 230 16.09 0.44 -25.38
CA TRP A 230 14.90 0.29 -26.22
C TRP A 230 13.66 0.72 -25.44
N PRO A 231 12.71 1.40 -26.10
CA PRO A 231 11.53 1.90 -25.40
C PRO A 231 10.67 0.75 -24.89
N ASN A 232 10.06 0.99 -23.73
CA ASN A 232 9.05 0.13 -23.14
C ASN A 232 7.77 0.93 -22.86
N THR A 233 6.73 0.30 -22.33
CA THR A 233 5.43 0.95 -22.10
C THR A 233 5.48 2.13 -21.12
N LYS A 234 6.55 2.22 -20.30
CA LYS A 234 6.77 3.28 -19.31
C LYS A 234 7.76 4.34 -19.80
N SER A 235 8.27 4.24 -21.04
CA SER A 235 9.21 5.21 -21.62
C SER A 235 8.62 6.61 -21.87
N GLY A 236 7.35 6.85 -21.53
CA GLY A 236 6.73 8.18 -21.56
C GLY A 236 6.31 8.64 -22.95
N GLU A 237 6.40 9.94 -23.17
CA GLU A 237 6.08 10.61 -24.43
C GLU A 237 7.12 10.33 -25.52
N ILE A 238 6.68 10.30 -26.77
CA ILE A 238 7.53 10.12 -27.95
C ILE A 238 7.87 11.52 -28.48
N PRO A 239 9.14 11.97 -28.45
CA PRO A 239 9.52 13.30 -28.93
C PRO A 239 9.10 13.53 -30.39
N GLY A 240 8.53 14.70 -30.69
CA GLY A 240 8.11 15.09 -32.04
C GLY A 240 6.85 14.39 -32.58
N SER A 241 6.17 13.58 -31.77
CA SER A 241 4.99 12.80 -32.21
C SER A 241 3.64 13.52 -32.11
N GLY A 242 3.62 14.76 -31.58
CA GLY A 242 2.36 15.45 -31.27
C GLY A 242 1.61 14.86 -30.07
N GLY A 243 2.34 14.33 -29.08
CA GLY A 243 1.79 13.81 -27.82
C GLY A 243 1.51 12.29 -27.80
N GLU A 244 2.05 11.51 -28.75
CA GLU A 244 2.03 10.06 -28.62
C GLU A 244 2.88 9.61 -27.43
N THR A 245 2.45 8.53 -26.79
CA THR A 245 3.21 7.88 -25.72
C THR A 245 3.46 6.43 -26.08
N TRP A 246 4.53 5.86 -25.54
CA TRP A 246 4.85 4.44 -25.74
C TRP A 246 3.74 3.52 -25.21
N HIS A 247 2.99 3.96 -24.19
CA HIS A 247 1.80 3.25 -23.72
C HIS A 247 0.68 3.19 -24.77
N LEU A 248 0.38 4.32 -25.43
CA LEU A 248 -0.65 4.37 -26.48
C LEU A 248 -0.25 3.55 -27.71
N VAL A 249 1.04 3.57 -28.08
CA VAL A 249 1.60 2.71 -29.13
C VAL A 249 1.42 1.23 -28.77
N GLN A 250 1.78 0.83 -27.55
CA GLN A 250 1.58 -0.54 -27.08
C GLN A 250 0.10 -0.95 -27.13
N SER A 251 -0.80 -0.09 -26.64
CA SER A 251 -2.25 -0.36 -26.65
C SER A 251 -2.78 -0.55 -28.08
N ALA A 252 -2.30 0.26 -29.02
CA ALA A 252 -2.64 0.14 -30.42
C ALA A 252 -2.11 -1.15 -31.06
N LEU A 253 -0.88 -1.57 -30.74
CA LEU A 253 -0.28 -2.83 -31.21
C LEU A 253 -1.04 -4.07 -30.66
N VAL A 254 -1.44 -4.03 -29.39
CA VAL A 254 -2.19 -5.13 -28.76
C VAL A 254 -3.58 -5.26 -29.37
N SER A 255 -4.28 -4.12 -29.49
CA SER A 255 -5.66 -4.06 -29.99
C SER A 255 -5.76 -4.16 -31.52
N GLY A 256 -4.64 -3.97 -32.23
CA GLY A 256 -4.56 -3.78 -33.68
C GLY A 256 -5.42 -2.62 -34.17
N THR A 257 -5.41 -1.51 -33.44
CA THR A 257 -6.03 -0.26 -33.88
C THR A 257 -5.02 0.55 -34.70
N ARG A 258 -5.45 1.65 -35.34
CA ARG A 258 -4.58 2.55 -36.11
C ARG A 258 -3.84 1.88 -37.27
N ARG A 259 -4.45 0.83 -37.86
CA ARG A 259 -3.89 0.00 -38.95
C ARG A 259 -2.65 -0.82 -38.56
N LEU A 260 -2.42 -1.03 -37.27
CA LEU A 260 -1.35 -1.91 -36.78
C LEU A 260 -1.83 -3.38 -36.72
N PRO A 261 -0.94 -4.36 -36.89
CA PRO A 261 -1.30 -5.77 -36.79
C PRO A 261 -1.81 -6.11 -35.39
N ARG A 262 -2.92 -6.85 -35.31
CA ARG A 262 -3.54 -7.29 -34.04
C ARG A 262 -2.62 -8.24 -33.27
N ARG A 263 -2.73 -8.24 -31.93
CA ARG A 263 -2.04 -9.17 -31.01
C ARG A 263 -0.51 -9.13 -31.09
N THR A 264 0.07 -7.99 -31.47
CA THR A 264 1.51 -7.77 -31.32
C THR A 264 1.81 -6.89 -30.11
N THR A 265 3.07 -6.83 -29.70
CA THR A 265 3.53 -5.94 -28.63
C THR A 265 4.75 -5.17 -29.12
N LEU A 266 5.05 -4.03 -28.51
CA LEU A 266 6.26 -3.26 -28.84
C LEU A 266 7.51 -4.14 -28.71
N ALA A 267 7.61 -4.91 -27.63
CA ALA A 267 8.72 -5.85 -27.43
C ALA A 267 8.81 -6.91 -28.54
N ARG A 268 7.68 -7.46 -29.01
CA ARG A 268 7.65 -8.44 -30.11
C ARG A 268 8.02 -7.79 -31.45
N LEU A 269 7.54 -6.57 -31.71
CA LEU A 269 7.86 -5.80 -32.90
C LEU A 269 9.37 -5.49 -32.97
N LEU A 270 9.94 -5.02 -31.86
CA LEU A 270 11.37 -4.74 -31.75
C LEU A 270 12.22 -6.02 -31.83
N ASN A 271 11.77 -7.12 -31.24
CA ASN A 271 12.43 -8.41 -31.40
C ASN A 271 12.48 -8.85 -32.86
N GLN A 272 11.37 -8.72 -33.57
CA GLN A 272 11.25 -9.14 -34.97
C GLN A 272 12.09 -8.28 -35.92
N HIS A 273 12.11 -6.95 -35.73
CA HIS A 273 12.75 -6.03 -36.68
C HIS A 273 14.14 -5.54 -36.28
N ARG A 274 14.54 -5.70 -35.02
CA ARG A 274 15.79 -5.17 -34.46
C ARG A 274 16.54 -6.19 -33.59
N GLY A 275 16.03 -7.43 -33.48
CA GLY A 275 16.64 -8.46 -32.64
C GLY A 275 16.61 -8.13 -31.14
N VAL A 276 15.77 -7.18 -30.71
CA VAL A 276 15.67 -6.77 -29.31
C VAL A 276 15.06 -7.89 -28.49
N ARG A 277 15.83 -8.42 -27.55
CA ARG A 277 15.39 -9.54 -26.73
C ARG A 277 14.08 -9.24 -26.00
N MET A 278 13.08 -10.11 -26.18
CA MET A 278 11.88 -10.11 -25.35
C MET A 278 12.20 -10.62 -23.94
N ILE A 279 12.23 -9.72 -22.95
CA ILE A 279 12.46 -10.08 -21.54
C ILE A 279 11.43 -11.13 -21.06
N LYS A 280 10.17 -11.00 -21.49
CA LYS A 280 9.05 -11.88 -21.08
C LYS A 280 8.91 -13.16 -21.91
N ALA A 281 9.57 -13.26 -23.06
CA ALA A 281 9.52 -14.44 -23.91
C ALA A 281 10.92 -14.76 -24.45
N PRO A 282 11.88 -15.05 -23.56
CA PRO A 282 13.23 -15.34 -23.99
C PRO A 282 13.28 -16.65 -24.77
N PRO A 283 14.20 -16.79 -25.74
CA PRO A 283 14.27 -17.95 -26.61
C PRO A 283 14.45 -19.25 -25.79
N PRO A 284 13.90 -20.39 -26.26
CA PRO A 284 14.03 -21.65 -25.56
C PRO A 284 15.52 -22.03 -25.40
N LEU A 285 15.91 -22.47 -24.21
CA LEU A 285 17.24 -22.95 -23.88
C LEU A 285 17.25 -24.47 -23.93
N LYS A 286 18.19 -25.03 -24.69
CA LYS A 286 18.49 -26.47 -24.63
C LYS A 286 19.47 -26.73 -23.50
N LEU A 287 19.30 -27.82 -22.76
CA LEU A 287 20.22 -28.20 -21.68
C LEU A 287 21.69 -28.28 -22.17
N ARG A 288 21.91 -28.82 -23.38
CA ARG A 288 23.24 -28.87 -24.02
C ARG A 288 23.88 -27.49 -24.18
N GLN A 289 23.09 -26.47 -24.47
CA GLN A 289 23.56 -25.09 -24.61
C GLN A 289 23.98 -24.50 -23.25
N VAL A 290 23.20 -24.75 -22.20
CA VAL A 290 23.53 -24.35 -20.83
C VAL A 290 24.85 -25.02 -20.37
N LEU A 291 25.02 -26.32 -20.62
CA LEU A 291 26.25 -27.04 -20.30
C LEU A 291 27.47 -26.45 -21.03
N ARG A 292 27.34 -26.13 -22.32
CA ARG A 292 28.41 -25.49 -23.10
C ARG A 292 28.82 -24.14 -22.50
N TRP A 293 27.85 -23.32 -22.07
CA TRP A 293 28.13 -22.04 -21.41
C TRP A 293 28.83 -22.23 -20.06
N ILE A 294 28.43 -23.25 -19.31
CA ILE A 294 29.02 -23.58 -18.01
C ILE A 294 30.50 -23.92 -18.19
N ASP A 295 30.80 -24.80 -19.15
CA ASP A 295 32.17 -25.23 -19.42
C ASP A 295 33.04 -24.07 -19.94
N LEU A 296 32.48 -23.21 -20.81
CA LEU A 296 33.17 -22.01 -21.27
C LEU A 296 33.49 -21.04 -20.11
N HIS A 297 32.54 -20.85 -19.19
CA HIS A 297 32.76 -20.02 -18.01
C HIS A 297 33.86 -20.61 -17.12
N LYS A 298 33.83 -21.93 -16.87
CA LYS A 298 34.85 -22.62 -16.08
C LYS A 298 36.24 -22.51 -16.72
N ARG A 299 36.35 -22.70 -18.04
CA ARG A 299 37.62 -22.50 -18.75
C ARG A 299 38.15 -21.07 -18.60
N ARG A 300 37.27 -20.07 -18.66
CA ARG A 300 37.67 -18.66 -18.61
C ARG A 300 38.03 -18.17 -17.21
N THR A 301 37.27 -18.56 -16.19
CA THR A 301 37.40 -17.99 -14.84
C THR A 301 38.07 -18.91 -13.84
N GLY A 302 38.30 -20.18 -14.21
CA GLY A 302 38.76 -21.21 -13.29
C GLY A 302 37.72 -21.62 -12.24
N ARG A 303 36.50 -21.05 -12.26
CA ARG A 303 35.43 -21.32 -11.29
C ARG A 303 34.15 -21.76 -11.99
N TRP A 304 33.35 -22.60 -11.32
CA TRP A 304 32.02 -22.95 -11.85
C TRP A 304 31.06 -21.76 -11.66
N PRO A 305 30.18 -21.49 -12.63
CA PRO A 305 29.25 -20.37 -12.52
C PRO A 305 28.25 -20.60 -11.38
N THR A 306 27.92 -19.53 -10.66
CA THR A 306 26.80 -19.46 -9.73
C THR A 306 25.70 -18.59 -10.35
N ALA A 307 24.49 -18.58 -9.77
CA ALA A 307 23.43 -17.66 -10.20
C ALA A 307 23.88 -16.18 -10.20
N HIS A 308 24.87 -15.83 -9.37
CA HIS A 308 25.42 -14.48 -9.25
C HIS A 308 26.69 -14.23 -10.08
N ALA A 309 27.08 -15.16 -10.95
CA ALA A 309 28.29 -15.03 -11.78
C ALA A 309 28.18 -13.99 -12.92
N GLY A 310 27.12 -13.18 -12.93
CA GLY A 310 26.92 -12.08 -13.87
C GLY A 310 26.45 -12.52 -15.26
N PRO A 311 26.77 -11.74 -16.32
CA PRO A 311 26.42 -12.05 -17.70
C PRO A 311 27.06 -13.35 -18.23
N VAL A 312 26.36 -14.07 -19.11
CA VAL A 312 26.92 -15.20 -19.85
C VAL A 312 27.78 -14.66 -20.99
N HIS A 313 29.07 -14.97 -20.98
CA HIS A 313 30.01 -14.44 -21.96
C HIS A 313 29.67 -14.89 -23.39
N GLY A 314 29.74 -13.94 -24.34
CA GLY A 314 29.45 -14.18 -25.75
C GLY A 314 27.97 -14.32 -26.09
N VAL A 315 27.07 -14.04 -25.14
CA VAL A 315 25.61 -14.15 -25.37
C VAL A 315 24.93 -12.88 -24.89
N ALA A 316 24.64 -11.99 -25.83
CA ALA A 316 24.06 -10.69 -25.54
C ALA A 316 22.78 -10.82 -24.70
N GLY A 317 22.77 -10.14 -23.55
CA GLY A 317 21.63 -10.05 -22.65
C GLY A 317 21.38 -11.27 -21.75
N GLU A 318 22.11 -12.39 -21.87
CA GLU A 318 21.96 -13.53 -20.96
C GLU A 318 22.78 -13.36 -19.69
N SER A 319 22.22 -13.80 -18.56
CA SER A 319 22.89 -13.83 -17.25
C SER A 319 22.72 -15.18 -16.58
N TRP A 320 23.68 -15.52 -15.71
CA TRP A 320 23.61 -16.77 -14.95
C TRP A 320 22.39 -16.83 -14.03
N ALA A 321 21.91 -15.69 -13.53
CA ALA A 321 20.68 -15.61 -12.74
C ALA A 321 19.45 -15.99 -13.59
N ALA A 322 19.35 -15.49 -14.83
CA ALA A 322 18.25 -15.83 -15.73
C ALA A 322 18.30 -17.30 -16.19
N VAL A 323 19.50 -17.86 -16.34
CA VAL A 323 19.68 -19.29 -16.63
C VAL A 323 19.28 -20.14 -15.42
N ASP A 324 19.74 -19.81 -14.22
CA ASP A 324 19.41 -20.52 -12.99
C ASP A 324 17.90 -20.50 -12.71
N ASP A 325 17.24 -19.34 -12.84
CA ASP A 325 15.78 -19.22 -12.67
C ASP A 325 15.02 -20.06 -13.71
N ALA A 326 15.50 -20.08 -14.97
CA ALA A 326 14.88 -20.89 -16.02
C ALA A 326 15.00 -22.40 -15.73
N VAL A 327 16.16 -22.86 -15.26
CA VAL A 327 16.34 -24.26 -14.84
C VAL A 327 15.48 -24.57 -13.61
N HIS A 328 15.44 -23.65 -12.64
CA HIS A 328 14.70 -23.83 -11.39
C HIS A 328 13.20 -23.97 -11.61
N ARG A 329 12.63 -23.06 -12.41
CA ARG A 329 11.19 -23.03 -12.70
C ARG A 329 10.78 -23.94 -13.86
N GLY A 330 11.72 -24.45 -14.64
CA GLY A 330 11.42 -25.21 -15.86
C GLY A 330 10.84 -24.37 -16.98
N THR A 331 11.28 -23.11 -17.09
CA THR A 331 10.87 -22.22 -18.17
C THR A 331 11.85 -22.33 -19.35
N ARG A 332 11.51 -21.74 -20.50
CA ARG A 332 12.35 -21.76 -21.70
C ARG A 332 12.64 -23.17 -22.25
N GLY A 333 11.77 -24.14 -22.01
CA GLY A 333 11.94 -25.52 -22.49
C GLY A 333 12.93 -26.38 -21.71
N LEU A 334 13.36 -25.93 -20.52
CA LEU A 334 14.15 -26.72 -19.59
C LEU A 334 13.24 -27.51 -18.63
N THR A 335 13.68 -28.69 -18.19
CA THR A 335 12.98 -29.45 -17.14
C THR A 335 13.19 -28.77 -15.79
N GLY A 336 12.10 -28.33 -15.15
CA GLY A 336 12.14 -27.62 -13.86
C GLY A 336 12.65 -28.44 -12.69
N GLY A 337 12.73 -27.80 -11.51
CA GLY A 337 13.06 -28.46 -10.25
C GLY A 337 14.55 -28.68 -10.01
N ARG A 338 15.43 -28.05 -10.79
CA ARG A 338 16.88 -28.09 -10.57
C ARG A 338 17.45 -26.68 -10.47
N SER A 339 18.43 -26.47 -9.62
CA SER A 339 19.26 -25.26 -9.73
C SER A 339 20.43 -25.51 -10.69
N LEU A 340 21.13 -24.45 -11.08
CA LEU A 340 22.41 -24.51 -11.77
C LEU A 340 23.42 -25.37 -10.99
N ALA A 341 23.41 -25.29 -9.65
CA ALA A 341 24.20 -26.17 -8.79
C ALA A 341 23.80 -27.64 -8.93
N GLY A 342 22.51 -27.95 -9.06
CA GLY A 342 22.02 -29.31 -9.33
C GLY A 342 22.38 -29.83 -10.72
N ILE A 343 22.46 -28.95 -11.74
CA ILE A 343 23.02 -29.31 -13.05
C ILE A 343 24.51 -29.65 -12.93
N LEU A 344 25.28 -28.80 -12.25
CA LEU A 344 26.72 -29.00 -12.05
C LEU A 344 27.02 -30.29 -11.28
N GLU A 345 26.25 -30.59 -10.25
CA GLU A 345 26.32 -31.85 -9.49
C GLU A 345 26.08 -33.05 -10.40
N ARG A 346 24.96 -33.05 -11.13
CA ARG A 346 24.57 -34.20 -11.96
C ARG A 346 25.48 -34.44 -13.17
N TYR A 347 25.95 -33.39 -13.84
CA TYR A 347 26.64 -33.52 -15.12
C TYR A 347 28.16 -33.28 -15.04
N ARG A 348 28.66 -32.72 -13.94
CA ARG A 348 30.08 -32.39 -13.76
C ARG A 348 30.64 -32.83 -12.40
N GLY A 349 29.86 -33.53 -11.58
CA GLY A 349 30.30 -34.03 -10.27
C GLY A 349 30.64 -32.93 -9.27
N VAL A 350 30.16 -31.70 -9.47
CA VAL A 350 30.46 -30.57 -8.59
C VAL A 350 29.54 -30.64 -7.36
N PRO A 351 30.07 -30.74 -6.13
CA PRO A 351 29.24 -30.84 -4.94
C PRO A 351 28.27 -29.65 -4.82
N ASN A 352 26.98 -29.95 -4.70
CA ASN A 352 25.96 -28.94 -4.53
C ASN A 352 25.96 -28.44 -3.08
N ARG A 353 26.46 -27.23 -2.86
CA ARG A 353 26.53 -26.62 -1.51
C ARG A 353 25.16 -26.51 -0.83
N ASN A 354 24.07 -26.46 -1.60
CA ASN A 354 22.70 -26.37 -1.09
C ASN A 354 22.06 -27.74 -0.83
N ARG A 355 22.67 -28.83 -1.31
CA ARG A 355 22.33 -30.22 -0.99
C ARG A 355 23.56 -30.93 -0.42
N PRO A 356 24.04 -30.50 0.76
CA PRO A 356 25.15 -31.19 1.38
C PRO A 356 24.74 -32.66 1.66
N PRO A 357 25.68 -33.63 1.58
CA PRO A 357 25.39 -35.05 1.68
C PRO A 357 24.60 -35.39 2.95
N PRO A 358 23.79 -36.47 2.98
CA PRO A 358 23.08 -36.84 4.20
C PRO A 358 24.05 -37.01 5.37
N LEU A 359 23.65 -36.55 6.57
CA LEU A 359 24.40 -36.80 7.80
C LEU A 359 23.75 -37.98 8.50
N ALA A 360 24.55 -39.01 8.81
CA ALA A 360 24.11 -40.11 9.66
C ALA A 360 24.22 -39.71 11.15
N VAL A 361 23.28 -40.19 11.97
CA VAL A 361 23.32 -39.97 13.42
C VAL A 361 24.60 -40.53 14.02
N GLU A 362 25.03 -41.69 13.53
CA GLU A 362 26.21 -42.42 13.95
C GLU A 362 27.48 -41.60 13.73
N LEU A 363 27.57 -40.90 12.59
CA LEU A 363 28.69 -40.03 12.28
C LEU A 363 28.76 -38.83 13.22
N ILE A 364 27.61 -38.25 13.57
CA ILE A 364 27.54 -37.16 14.55
C ILE A 364 27.99 -37.63 15.94
N LEU A 365 27.59 -38.85 16.34
CA LEU A 365 28.02 -39.45 17.60
C LEU A 365 29.52 -39.71 17.61
N GLN A 366 30.10 -40.23 16.53
CA GLN A 366 31.55 -40.42 16.40
C GLN A 366 32.32 -39.11 16.56
N TRP A 367 31.85 -38.02 15.93
CA TRP A 367 32.44 -36.70 16.11
C TRP A 367 32.34 -36.23 17.56
N ALA A 368 31.22 -36.52 18.24
CA ALA A 368 31.00 -36.08 19.61
C ALA A 368 31.86 -36.87 20.59
N ASP A 369 32.02 -38.17 20.38
CA ASP A 369 32.90 -39.06 21.13
C ASP A 369 34.37 -38.62 20.97
N ALA A 370 34.80 -38.28 19.75
CA ALA A 370 36.14 -37.73 19.49
C ALA A 370 36.37 -36.39 20.22
N TYR A 371 35.38 -35.49 20.16
CA TYR A 371 35.44 -34.21 20.87
C TYR A 371 35.50 -34.41 22.39
N HIS A 372 34.67 -35.30 22.93
CA HIS A 372 34.65 -35.62 24.36
C HIS A 372 35.98 -36.19 24.84
N ARG A 373 36.56 -37.15 24.11
CA ARG A 373 37.89 -37.70 24.43
C ARG A 373 38.98 -36.63 24.49
N ARG A 374 38.93 -35.63 23.61
CA ARG A 374 39.93 -34.55 23.56
C ARG A 374 39.74 -33.50 24.67
N VAL A 375 38.50 -33.07 24.90
CA VAL A 375 38.20 -31.87 25.72
C VAL A 375 37.70 -32.25 27.13
N GLY A 376 37.39 -33.52 27.38
CA GLY A 376 36.84 -34.00 28.66
C GLY A 376 35.40 -33.55 28.92
N ARG A 377 34.71 -33.03 27.91
CA ARG A 377 33.29 -32.62 27.98
C ARG A 377 32.60 -32.80 26.63
N TRP A 378 31.30 -33.04 26.67
CA TRP A 378 30.51 -33.22 25.45
C TRP A 378 30.36 -31.90 24.68
N PRO A 379 30.31 -31.93 23.34
CA PRO A 379 30.18 -30.71 22.55
C PRO A 379 28.80 -30.07 22.75
N GLY A 380 28.81 -28.77 23.05
CA GLY A 380 27.62 -27.92 22.99
C GLY A 380 27.53 -27.19 21.64
N GLN A 381 26.45 -26.45 21.43
CA GLN A 381 26.25 -25.65 20.22
C GLN A 381 27.37 -24.62 19.97
N THR A 382 28.07 -24.20 21.03
CA THR A 382 29.18 -23.25 21.02
C THR A 382 30.56 -23.89 20.93
N ALA A 383 30.65 -25.22 20.78
CA ALA A 383 31.92 -25.95 20.71
C ALA A 383 32.74 -25.69 19.43
N GLY A 384 32.24 -24.86 18.50
CA GLY A 384 32.99 -24.41 17.32
C GLY A 384 32.92 -25.38 16.14
N ALA A 385 34.03 -25.45 15.38
CA ALA A 385 34.18 -26.32 14.21
C ALA A 385 34.41 -27.78 14.63
N ILE A 386 33.97 -28.72 13.80
CA ILE A 386 34.24 -30.16 13.99
C ILE A 386 35.57 -30.48 13.31
N ASP A 387 36.51 -31.08 14.05
CA ASP A 387 37.85 -31.38 13.52
C ASP A 387 37.76 -32.31 12.30
N GLY A 388 38.57 -32.01 11.28
CA GLY A 388 38.57 -32.76 10.02
C GLY A 388 37.36 -32.52 9.11
N GLN A 389 36.37 -31.72 9.53
CA GLN A 389 35.15 -31.46 8.75
C GLN A 389 35.06 -30.01 8.31
N ARG A 390 35.58 -29.72 7.11
CA ARG A 390 35.66 -28.36 6.58
C ARG A 390 34.26 -27.74 6.41
N GLY A 391 33.98 -26.69 7.17
CA GLY A 391 32.72 -25.95 7.10
C GLY A 391 31.56 -26.57 7.89
N ILE A 392 31.80 -27.61 8.68
CA ILE A 392 30.79 -28.17 9.59
C ILE A 392 31.11 -27.73 11.02
N THR A 393 30.14 -27.10 11.68
CA THR A 393 30.23 -26.68 13.08
C THR A 393 29.22 -27.43 13.93
N TRP A 394 29.45 -27.48 15.25
CA TRP A 394 28.51 -28.04 16.20
C TRP A 394 27.17 -27.30 16.21
N SER A 395 27.18 -25.99 15.95
CA SER A 395 25.95 -25.18 15.79
C SER A 395 25.13 -25.58 14.56
N LEU A 396 25.80 -25.89 13.44
CA LEU A 396 25.14 -26.39 12.25
C LEU A 396 24.54 -27.77 12.51
N VAL A 397 25.28 -28.68 13.15
CA VAL A 397 24.79 -30.03 13.49
C VAL A 397 23.53 -29.96 14.37
N ASP A 398 23.55 -29.17 15.45
CA ASP A 398 22.37 -28.99 16.31
C ASP A 398 21.18 -28.40 15.54
N SER A 399 21.43 -27.43 14.65
CA SER A 399 20.38 -26.85 13.79
C SER A 399 19.78 -27.86 12.80
N VAL A 400 20.61 -28.74 12.23
CA VAL A 400 20.20 -29.78 11.29
C VAL A 400 19.39 -30.86 12.01
N LEU A 401 19.81 -31.29 13.20
CA LEU A 401 19.07 -32.23 14.04
C LEU A 401 17.70 -31.66 14.44
N ARG A 402 17.63 -30.40 14.89
CA ARG A 402 16.35 -29.77 15.28
C ARG A 402 15.36 -29.71 14.13
N ARG A 403 15.84 -29.38 12.93
CA ARG A 403 15.00 -29.23 11.74
C ARG A 403 14.73 -30.53 10.98
N GLY A 404 15.42 -31.62 11.32
CA GLY A 404 15.39 -32.86 10.55
C GLY A 404 15.93 -32.71 9.12
N ALA A 405 16.94 -31.84 8.95
CA ALA A 405 17.56 -31.62 7.65
C ALA A 405 18.63 -32.70 7.36
N ARG A 406 19.06 -32.83 6.11
CA ARG A 406 20.11 -33.79 5.68
C ARG A 406 19.82 -35.27 6.05
N GLY A 407 18.53 -35.66 6.11
CA GLY A 407 18.12 -37.03 6.39
C GLY A 407 18.12 -37.41 7.88
N LEU A 408 18.33 -36.45 8.79
CA LEU A 408 18.22 -36.67 10.23
C LEU A 408 16.76 -36.57 10.69
N PRO A 409 16.36 -37.26 11.77
CA PRO A 409 15.05 -37.09 12.39
C PRO A 409 14.91 -35.69 13.00
N ALA A 410 13.75 -35.04 12.80
CA ALA A 410 13.46 -33.72 13.33
C ALA A 410 13.21 -33.73 14.85
N GLY A 411 13.38 -32.58 15.51
CA GLY A 411 13.06 -32.39 16.92
C GLY A 411 14.13 -32.83 17.91
N LEU A 412 15.23 -33.46 17.46
CA LEU A 412 16.36 -33.76 18.33
C LEU A 412 17.30 -32.55 18.42
N SER A 413 17.70 -32.19 19.63
CA SER A 413 18.86 -31.30 19.82
C SER A 413 20.12 -32.15 19.99
N LEU A 414 21.30 -31.59 19.71
CA LEU A 414 22.57 -32.27 19.94
C LEU A 414 22.70 -32.75 21.40
N PRO A 415 22.37 -31.95 22.43
CA PRO A 415 22.33 -32.44 23.80
C PRO A 415 21.35 -33.59 24.01
N ALA A 416 20.12 -33.51 23.46
CA ALA A 416 19.12 -34.57 23.61
C ALA A 416 19.57 -35.89 22.95
N LEU A 417 20.20 -35.80 21.77
CA LEU A 417 20.77 -36.96 21.08
C LEU A 417 21.86 -37.63 21.94
N LEU A 418 22.73 -36.84 22.55
CA LEU A 418 23.81 -37.34 23.42
C LEU A 418 23.29 -37.89 24.75
N VAL A 419 22.25 -37.29 25.34
CA VAL A 419 21.54 -37.85 26.50
C VAL A 419 20.99 -39.23 26.15
N GLN A 420 20.25 -39.33 25.04
CA GLN A 420 19.59 -40.57 24.61
C GLN A 420 20.57 -41.68 24.26
N ARG A 421 21.66 -41.37 23.54
CA ARG A 421 22.56 -42.38 22.94
C ARG A 421 23.86 -42.62 23.70
N ARG A 422 24.23 -41.75 24.65
CA ARG A 422 25.48 -41.83 25.42
C ARG A 422 25.24 -41.67 26.93
N GLY A 423 23.99 -41.64 27.38
CA GLY A 423 23.65 -41.55 28.81
C GLY A 423 24.12 -40.25 29.46
N MET A 424 24.29 -39.17 28.67
CA MET A 424 24.64 -37.87 29.25
C MET A 424 23.54 -37.46 30.24
N ARG A 425 23.89 -37.16 31.50
CA ARG A 425 22.92 -36.63 32.48
C ARG A 425 22.59 -35.18 32.13
N ASN A 426 21.35 -34.88 31.76
CA ASN A 426 20.91 -33.50 31.49
C ASN A 426 20.76 -32.72 32.81
N PRO A 427 21.58 -31.68 33.10
CA PRO A 427 21.47 -30.92 34.33
C PRO A 427 20.13 -30.18 34.47
N ARG A 428 19.40 -29.96 33.35
CA ARG A 428 18.09 -29.31 33.34
C ARG A 428 16.92 -30.21 33.74
N GLU A 429 17.13 -31.52 33.82
CA GLU A 429 16.08 -32.49 34.18
C GLU A 429 16.21 -33.03 35.62
N LEU A 430 17.24 -32.63 36.36
CA LEU A 430 17.32 -32.96 37.79
C LEU A 430 16.33 -32.07 38.57
N PRO A 431 15.32 -32.65 39.25
CA PRO A 431 14.38 -31.89 40.06
C PRO A 431 15.15 -31.17 41.16
N LEU A 432 14.97 -29.86 41.23
CA LEU A 432 15.65 -29.00 42.19
C LEU A 432 14.65 -28.64 43.27
N SER A 433 14.86 -29.13 44.50
CA SER A 433 13.98 -28.81 45.63
C SER A 433 14.42 -27.52 46.32
N ILE A 434 13.45 -26.78 46.87
CA ILE A 434 13.72 -25.58 47.67
C ILE A 434 14.67 -25.90 48.83
N SER A 435 14.49 -27.03 49.51
CA SER A 435 15.35 -27.46 50.62
C SER A 435 16.81 -27.64 50.20
N ARG A 436 17.05 -28.19 49.01
CA ARG A 436 18.41 -28.37 48.48
C ARG A 436 19.08 -27.05 48.12
N ILE A 437 18.31 -26.10 47.56
CA ILE A 437 18.80 -24.74 47.30
C ILE A 437 19.20 -24.06 48.62
N LEU A 438 18.37 -24.19 49.66
CA LEU A 438 18.67 -23.63 50.98
C LEU A 438 19.91 -24.25 51.61
N GLN A 439 20.09 -25.57 51.55
CA GLN A 439 21.29 -26.24 52.04
C GLN A 439 22.57 -25.71 51.37
N TRP A 440 22.55 -25.55 50.04
CA TRP A 440 23.67 -24.95 49.33
C TRP A 440 23.91 -23.49 49.71
N ALA A 441 22.86 -22.75 50.03
CA ALA A 441 22.96 -21.35 50.41
C ALA A 441 23.51 -21.20 51.84
N ASP A 442 23.06 -22.05 52.75
CA ASP A 442 23.55 -22.14 54.13
C ASP A 442 25.05 -22.50 54.13
N GLU A 443 25.47 -23.48 53.31
CA GLU A 443 26.87 -23.86 53.15
C GLU A 443 27.72 -22.74 52.52
N HIS A 444 27.18 -22.03 51.52
CA HIS A 444 27.86 -20.88 50.93
C HIS A 444 28.05 -19.75 51.94
N HIS A 445 27.03 -19.45 52.74
CA HIS A 445 27.10 -18.44 53.80
C HIS A 445 28.08 -18.84 54.89
N ARG A 446 28.06 -20.10 55.34
CA ARG A 446 29.01 -20.64 56.31
C ARG A 446 30.47 -20.46 55.87
N LEU A 447 30.76 -20.66 54.58
CA LEU A 447 32.12 -20.60 54.05
C LEU A 447 32.59 -19.19 53.68
N THR A 448 31.68 -18.31 53.25
CA THR A 448 32.06 -17.00 52.69
C THR A 448 31.69 -15.83 53.60
N GLY A 449 30.88 -16.07 54.64
CA GLY A 449 30.28 -15.03 55.48
C GLY A 449 29.15 -14.24 54.79
N ASP A 450 28.86 -14.53 53.52
CA ASP A 450 27.94 -13.81 52.67
C ASP A 450 26.87 -14.75 52.11
N TRP A 451 25.61 -14.33 52.08
CA TRP A 451 24.55 -15.11 51.42
C TRP A 451 24.74 -15.08 49.89
N PRO A 452 24.52 -16.20 49.18
CA PRO A 452 24.75 -16.27 47.75
C PRO A 452 23.84 -15.32 46.99
N ARG A 453 24.42 -14.64 46.00
CA ARG A 453 23.70 -13.78 45.04
C ARG A 453 23.66 -14.47 43.68
N GLN A 454 22.83 -13.97 42.77
CA GLN A 454 22.76 -14.46 41.39
C GLN A 454 24.15 -14.54 40.72
N GLN A 455 25.05 -13.60 41.04
CA GLN A 455 26.41 -13.55 40.47
C GLN A 455 27.47 -14.31 41.28
N ALA A 456 27.11 -15.04 42.35
CA ALA A 456 28.07 -15.73 43.22
C ALA A 456 28.77 -16.95 42.57
N GLY A 457 28.59 -17.14 41.25
CA GLY A 457 29.35 -18.12 40.48
C GLY A 457 28.78 -19.53 40.55
N GLN A 458 29.69 -20.52 40.68
CA GLN A 458 29.36 -21.94 40.75
C GLN A 458 28.86 -22.30 42.16
N VAL A 459 27.96 -23.28 42.24
CA VAL A 459 27.51 -23.83 43.52
C VAL A 459 28.53 -24.86 44.00
N ARG A 460 29.19 -24.59 45.13
CA ARG A 460 30.11 -25.55 45.75
C ARG A 460 29.36 -26.81 46.18
N GLY A 461 29.91 -27.99 45.87
CA GLY A 461 29.25 -29.28 46.10
C GLY A 461 28.25 -29.71 45.02
N ALA A 462 28.07 -28.93 43.94
CA ALA A 462 27.23 -29.29 42.81
C ALA A 462 27.91 -28.93 41.46
N PRO A 463 28.79 -29.82 40.94
CA PRO A 463 29.49 -29.61 39.68
C PRO A 463 28.49 -29.37 38.53
N GLY A 464 28.62 -28.22 37.86
CA GLY A 464 27.75 -27.82 36.75
C GLY A 464 26.58 -26.89 37.15
N GLU A 465 26.33 -26.68 38.44
CA GLU A 465 25.31 -25.73 38.91
C GLU A 465 25.91 -24.32 39.13
N ARG A 466 25.11 -23.29 38.81
CA ARG A 466 25.45 -21.88 39.04
C ARG A 466 24.29 -21.19 39.72
N TRP A 467 24.60 -20.27 40.64
CA TRP A 467 23.57 -19.49 41.34
C TRP A 467 22.65 -18.71 40.39
N ALA A 468 23.17 -18.26 39.25
CA ALA A 468 22.37 -17.63 38.20
C ALA A 468 21.32 -18.57 37.58
N ASN A 469 21.64 -19.85 37.41
CA ASN A 469 20.72 -20.83 36.84
C ASN A 469 19.63 -21.20 37.86
N ILE A 470 19.99 -21.29 39.13
CA ILE A 470 19.05 -21.53 40.23
C ILE A 470 18.07 -20.35 40.38
N ASP A 471 18.57 -19.12 40.36
CA ASP A 471 17.74 -17.91 40.40
C ASP A 471 16.77 -17.84 39.22
N ALA A 472 17.23 -18.16 38.00
CA ALA A 472 16.37 -18.23 36.82
C ALA A 472 15.30 -19.34 36.94
N ALA A 473 15.66 -20.50 37.49
CA ALA A 473 14.72 -21.59 37.70
C ALA A 473 13.65 -21.24 38.75
N LEU A 474 14.02 -20.53 39.82
CA LEU A 474 13.09 -20.00 40.83
C LEU A 474 12.12 -18.97 40.24
N ARG A 475 12.57 -18.11 39.32
CA ARG A 475 11.72 -17.08 38.69
C ARG A 475 10.71 -17.66 37.72
N VAL A 476 11.16 -18.60 36.89
CA VAL A 476 10.39 -19.11 35.76
C VAL A 476 9.60 -20.39 36.11
N GLY A 477 9.89 -21.02 37.25
CA GLY A 477 9.24 -22.27 37.65
C GLY A 477 9.78 -23.48 36.89
N LEU A 478 11.09 -23.53 36.69
CA LEU A 478 11.75 -24.66 36.01
C LEU A 478 12.23 -25.69 37.03
N ARG A 479 12.45 -26.94 36.57
CA ARG A 479 13.03 -28.03 37.38
C ARG A 479 12.19 -28.43 38.60
N GLY A 480 10.87 -28.30 38.52
CA GLY A 480 9.93 -28.65 39.59
C GLY A 480 9.76 -27.57 40.68
N LEU A 481 10.28 -26.37 40.45
CA LEU A 481 10.10 -25.21 41.33
C LEU A 481 8.79 -24.49 41.01
N PRO A 482 8.13 -23.86 42.01
CA PRO A 482 6.81 -23.24 41.85
C PRO A 482 6.78 -21.99 40.96
N GLY A 483 7.93 -21.35 40.68
CA GLY A 483 7.99 -20.09 39.94
C GLY A 483 7.78 -18.85 40.82
N ASP A 484 7.82 -17.66 40.19
CA ASP A 484 7.55 -16.35 40.80
C ASP A 484 8.35 -15.99 42.06
N SER A 485 9.48 -16.66 42.27
CA SER A 485 10.41 -16.38 43.35
C SER A 485 11.80 -16.07 42.81
N SER A 486 12.67 -15.51 43.64
CA SER A 486 14.08 -15.31 43.32
C SER A 486 14.91 -15.85 44.47
N LEU A 487 16.20 -16.08 44.24
CA LEU A 487 17.11 -16.53 45.29
C LEU A 487 17.07 -15.56 46.49
N ALA A 488 16.99 -14.25 46.23
CA ALA A 488 16.89 -13.25 47.28
C ALA A 488 15.57 -13.32 48.07
N GLN A 489 14.43 -13.49 47.38
CA GLN A 489 13.11 -13.63 48.04
C GLN A 489 13.00 -14.94 48.82
N LEU A 490 13.59 -16.02 48.30
CA LEU A 490 13.60 -17.31 48.98
C LEU A 490 14.40 -17.25 50.29
N LEU A 491 15.57 -16.60 50.26
CA LEU A 491 16.41 -16.41 51.46
C LEU A 491 15.79 -15.44 52.46
N GLU A 492 15.12 -14.39 51.98
CA GLU A 492 14.32 -13.50 52.82
C GLU A 492 13.20 -14.26 53.54
N ALA A 493 12.41 -15.04 52.80
CA ALA A 493 11.27 -15.76 53.34
C ALA A 493 11.67 -16.91 54.28
N ARG A 494 12.80 -17.61 54.04
CA ARG A 494 13.16 -18.85 54.76
C ARG A 494 14.33 -18.71 55.73
N ARG A 495 15.10 -17.63 55.64
CA ARG A 495 16.31 -17.38 56.46
C ARG A 495 16.36 -15.96 57.01
N ASN A 496 15.29 -15.16 56.81
CA ASN A 496 15.19 -13.76 57.24
C ASN A 496 16.37 -12.89 56.73
N VAL A 497 16.93 -13.26 55.57
CA VAL A 497 18.05 -12.53 54.97
C VAL A 497 17.51 -11.27 54.33
N ARG A 498 18.03 -10.11 54.75
CA ARG A 498 17.60 -8.82 54.21
C ARG A 498 17.79 -8.79 52.70
N ASN A 499 16.69 -8.74 51.96
CA ASN A 499 16.70 -8.60 50.53
C ASN A 499 17.14 -7.18 50.15
N LYS A 500 18.38 -7.02 49.69
CA LYS A 500 18.95 -5.72 49.31
C LYS A 500 18.17 -5.03 48.17
N ASN A 501 17.29 -5.76 47.47
CA ASN A 501 16.43 -5.23 46.41
C ASN A 501 15.07 -4.73 46.91
N VAL A 502 14.66 -5.07 48.14
CA VAL A 502 13.41 -4.62 48.76
C VAL A 502 13.74 -3.45 49.69
N ARG A 503 13.40 -2.24 49.26
CA ARG A 503 13.53 -1.02 50.07
C ARG A 503 12.29 -0.82 50.93
N PRO A 504 12.42 -0.27 52.15
CA PRO A 504 11.27 -0.04 53.03
C PRO A 504 10.22 0.86 52.35
N PRO A 505 8.93 0.67 52.65
CA PRO A 505 7.86 1.51 52.11
C PRO A 505 8.08 2.98 52.46
N LEU A 506 7.72 3.88 51.53
CA LEU A 506 7.81 5.32 51.67
C LEU A 506 6.41 5.91 51.72
N SER A 507 6.14 6.78 52.69
CA SER A 507 4.95 7.61 52.68
C SER A 507 5.20 8.98 52.03
N VAL A 508 4.16 9.57 51.45
CA VAL A 508 4.20 10.94 50.91
C VAL A 508 4.64 11.93 51.99
N GLN A 509 4.17 11.75 53.23
CA GLN A 509 4.51 12.61 54.36
C GLN A 509 6.00 12.55 54.70
N GLN A 510 6.62 11.37 54.70
CA GLN A 510 8.06 11.21 54.92
C GLN A 510 8.88 11.99 53.88
N ILE A 511 8.49 11.90 52.61
CA ILE A 511 9.16 12.60 51.50
C ILE A 511 9.07 14.12 51.70
N VAL A 512 7.89 14.65 52.07
CA VAL A 512 7.69 16.09 52.33
C VAL A 512 8.52 16.55 53.53
N THR A 513 8.56 15.78 54.62
CA THR A 513 9.38 16.10 55.80
C THR A 513 10.87 16.17 55.45
N TRP A 514 11.38 15.21 54.67
CA TRP A 514 12.77 15.24 54.20
C TRP A 514 13.03 16.44 53.30
N ALA A 515 12.08 16.80 52.44
CA ALA A 515 12.25 17.91 51.52
C ALA A 515 12.26 19.27 52.24
N LEU A 516 11.45 19.41 53.30
CA LEU A 516 11.49 20.56 54.20
C LEU A 516 12.84 20.69 54.91
N ARG A 517 13.38 19.57 55.44
CA ARG A 517 14.71 19.55 56.05
C ARG A 517 15.80 19.96 55.05
N HIS A 518 15.72 19.45 53.82
CA HIS A 518 16.66 19.79 52.75
C HIS A 518 16.60 21.29 52.41
N ARG A 519 15.41 21.86 52.28
CA ARG A 519 15.21 23.28 51.99
C ARG A 519 15.69 24.18 53.12
N ARG A 520 15.45 23.81 54.38
CA ARG A 520 15.98 24.56 55.54
C ARG A 520 17.51 24.62 55.53
N ARG A 521 18.17 23.53 55.11
CA ARG A 521 19.63 23.43 55.09
C ARG A 521 20.27 24.15 53.89
N THR A 522 19.68 24.03 52.71
CA THR A 522 20.31 24.46 51.45
C THR A 522 19.71 25.74 50.87
N GLY A 523 18.57 26.22 51.39
CA GLY A 523 17.78 27.30 50.80
C GLY A 523 16.95 26.85 49.58
N GLU A 524 17.27 25.70 48.98
CA GLU A 524 16.69 25.24 47.72
C GLU A 524 15.70 24.07 47.89
N ARG A 525 14.77 23.97 46.94
CA ARG A 525 13.86 22.82 46.86
C ARG A 525 14.64 21.61 46.31
N PRO A 526 14.55 20.40 46.93
CA PRO A 526 15.18 19.23 46.37
C PRO A 526 14.57 18.91 45.00
N ASN A 527 15.45 18.55 44.07
CA ASN A 527 15.12 18.01 42.77
C ASN A 527 15.83 16.66 42.58
N VAL A 528 15.61 16.00 41.44
CA VAL A 528 16.20 14.69 41.15
C VAL A 528 17.73 14.66 41.22
N ASN A 529 18.39 15.81 41.04
CA ASN A 529 19.84 15.96 41.07
C ASN A 529 20.36 16.41 42.44
N SER A 530 19.52 16.57 43.46
CA SER A 530 19.94 17.00 44.80
C SER A 530 20.72 15.95 45.59
N GLY A 531 21.06 14.81 44.98
CA GLY A 531 21.91 13.78 45.56
C GLY A 531 21.24 13.00 46.70
N ASP A 532 22.00 12.76 47.77
CA ASP A 532 21.57 11.97 48.92
C ASP A 532 20.61 12.75 49.84
N VAL A 533 19.64 12.05 50.44
CA VAL A 533 18.72 12.63 51.42
C VAL A 533 19.47 12.82 52.74
N THR A 534 19.66 14.07 53.15
CA THR A 534 20.46 14.41 54.33
C THR A 534 19.92 13.74 55.60
N GLY A 535 20.76 12.93 56.25
CA GLY A 535 20.43 12.23 57.49
C GLY A 535 19.67 10.92 57.32
N VAL A 536 19.52 10.41 56.09
CA VAL A 536 18.87 9.12 55.81
C VAL A 536 19.83 8.24 55.00
N LYS A 537 20.39 7.20 55.64
CA LYS A 537 21.35 6.30 54.98
C LYS A 537 20.70 5.61 53.78
N HIS A 538 21.39 5.65 52.63
CA HIS A 538 21.02 4.98 51.37
C HIS A 538 19.73 5.49 50.67
N GLU A 539 19.27 6.71 50.96
CA GLU A 539 18.20 7.36 50.21
C GLU A 539 18.73 8.49 49.34
N ARG A 540 18.24 8.57 48.10
CA ARG A 540 18.62 9.59 47.10
C ARG A 540 17.37 10.16 46.44
N TRP A 541 17.43 11.43 46.06
CA TRP A 541 16.29 12.15 45.50
C TRP A 541 15.86 11.61 44.12
N ASP A 542 16.79 11.14 43.28
CA ASP A 542 16.51 10.47 42.00
C ASP A 542 15.73 9.16 42.19
N TRP A 543 16.07 8.40 43.23
CA TRP A 543 15.40 7.14 43.55
C TRP A 543 13.99 7.34 44.10
N ILE A 544 13.78 8.38 44.90
CA ILE A 544 12.46 8.76 45.41
C ILE A 544 11.55 9.21 44.25
N ASP A 545 12.08 10.02 43.33
CA ASP A 545 11.33 10.45 42.14
C ASP A 545 10.95 9.25 41.24
N GLY A 546 11.87 8.32 41.01
CA GLY A 546 11.58 7.09 40.28
C GLY A 546 10.52 6.20 40.97
N ALA A 547 10.47 6.18 42.30
CA ALA A 547 9.44 5.46 43.05
C ALA A 547 8.07 6.13 42.95
N LEU A 548 8.01 7.47 42.99
CA LEU A 548 6.80 8.27 42.76
C LEU A 548 6.25 8.11 41.34
N SER A 549 7.13 8.03 40.35
CA SER A 549 6.75 7.85 38.94
C SER A 549 6.14 6.47 38.70
N LYS A 550 6.79 5.42 39.23
CA LYS A 550 6.44 4.01 38.94
C LYS A 550 5.51 3.35 39.95
N GLY A 551 5.09 4.06 41.01
CA GLY A 551 4.22 3.51 42.05
C GLY A 551 4.89 2.42 42.88
N ARG A 552 6.18 2.60 43.17
CA ARG A 552 6.97 1.62 43.95
C ARG A 552 7.02 2.04 45.42
N ARG A 553 7.32 1.10 46.31
CA ARG A 553 7.48 1.34 47.77
C ARG A 553 6.20 1.86 48.45
N GLY A 554 5.02 1.45 47.98
CA GLY A 554 3.72 1.85 48.55
C GLY A 554 3.20 3.22 48.13
N LEU A 555 3.85 3.85 47.13
CA LEU A 555 3.43 5.14 46.58
C LEU A 555 2.42 4.94 45.43
N PRO A 556 1.48 5.90 45.21
CA PRO A 556 0.36 5.73 44.26
C PRO A 556 0.76 5.72 42.77
N GLY A 557 2.01 6.04 42.42
CA GLY A 557 2.47 6.11 41.02
C GLY A 557 1.98 7.35 40.28
N GLY A 558 2.52 7.58 39.07
CA GLY A 558 2.08 8.68 38.19
C GLY A 558 2.40 10.10 38.68
N SER A 559 3.22 10.23 39.73
CA SER A 559 3.66 11.51 40.29
C SER A 559 5.15 11.73 40.05
N SER A 560 5.64 12.92 40.38
CA SER A 560 7.08 13.22 40.45
C SER A 560 7.36 13.97 41.74
N LEU A 561 8.62 13.97 42.18
CA LEU A 561 9.09 14.73 43.32
C LEU A 561 8.69 16.20 43.19
N LYS A 562 8.87 16.78 41.99
CA LYS A 562 8.45 18.15 41.69
C LYS A 562 6.95 18.35 41.89
N ARG A 563 6.09 17.53 41.26
CA ARG A 563 4.62 17.65 41.38
C ARG A 563 4.14 17.45 42.81
N LEU A 564 4.74 16.52 43.54
CA LEU A 564 4.42 16.24 44.93
C LEU A 564 4.75 17.45 45.82
N LEU A 565 5.92 18.05 45.63
CA LEU A 565 6.35 19.23 46.39
C LEU A 565 5.59 20.49 45.98
N ASP A 566 5.25 20.66 44.71
CA ASP A 566 4.40 21.76 44.25
C ASP A 566 2.99 21.67 44.85
N ARG A 567 2.43 20.46 44.99
CA ARG A 567 1.15 20.26 45.68
C ARG A 567 1.27 20.50 47.19
N ALA A 568 2.33 19.99 47.81
CA ALA A 568 2.53 20.10 49.26
C ALA A 568 2.87 21.54 49.71
N TRP A 569 3.56 22.32 48.88
CA TRP A 569 3.98 23.68 49.21
C TRP A 569 3.15 24.77 48.53
N GLY A 570 2.47 24.47 47.42
CA GLY A 570 1.57 25.41 46.73
C GLY A 570 0.24 25.64 47.43
N ALA A 571 -0.17 24.73 48.33
CA ALA A 571 -1.33 24.93 49.19
C ALA A 571 -1.10 25.94 50.33
N SER A 572 0.15 26.41 50.52
CA SER A 572 0.52 27.36 51.56
C SER A 572 1.17 28.62 50.93
N ALA A 573 0.30 29.57 50.58
CA ALA A 573 0.59 30.98 50.28
C ALA A 573 1.34 31.33 48.97
N SER A 574 0.59 31.95 48.05
CA SER A 574 1.06 33.13 47.33
C SER A 574 1.28 34.27 48.33
N PRO A 575 2.48 34.82 48.50
CA PRO A 575 2.63 36.15 49.05
C PRO A 575 2.29 37.15 47.94
N ARG A 576 1.24 37.94 48.15
CA ARG A 576 1.02 39.18 47.41
C ARG A 576 2.32 40.00 47.43
N ARG A 577 2.91 40.26 46.26
CA ARG A 577 4.01 41.23 46.14
C ARG A 577 3.43 42.64 46.31
N ALA A 578 4.00 43.40 47.23
CA ALA A 578 3.74 44.83 47.40
C ALA A 578 4.26 45.64 46.20
N PRO A 579 3.62 46.77 45.84
CA PRO A 579 4.04 47.61 44.73
C PRO A 579 5.18 48.54 45.16
N GLY A 580 6.31 48.48 44.47
CA GLY A 580 7.37 49.50 44.61
C GLY A 580 8.75 48.91 44.81
N GLU A 581 9.33 48.31 43.77
CA GLU A 581 10.79 48.19 43.67
C GLU A 581 11.21 48.37 42.21
N ARG A 582 11.91 49.49 41.96
CA ARG A 582 12.40 49.91 40.65
C ARG A 582 13.47 48.95 40.16
N ARG A 583 13.34 48.51 38.91
CA ARG A 583 14.37 47.77 38.17
C ARG A 583 15.56 48.67 37.89
N LEU A 584 16.76 48.26 38.31
CA LEU A 584 18.02 48.69 37.70
C LEU A 584 18.26 47.87 36.42
N PRO A 585 18.79 48.48 35.33
CA PRO A 585 19.04 47.78 34.08
C PRO A 585 20.31 46.91 34.15
N PRO A 586 20.40 45.85 33.32
CA PRO A 586 21.51 44.91 33.36
C PRO A 586 22.79 45.47 32.72
N LYS A 587 23.93 45.24 33.38
CA LYS A 587 25.27 45.52 32.87
C LYS A 587 25.54 44.69 31.60
N ALA A 588 25.96 45.39 30.54
CA ALA A 588 26.48 44.82 29.32
C ALA A 588 27.77 44.03 29.58
N ASN A 589 27.84 42.80 29.08
CA ASN A 589 29.01 41.93 29.20
C ASN A 589 29.68 41.83 27.84
N SER A 590 30.71 42.65 27.63
CA SER A 590 31.61 42.61 26.47
C SER A 590 32.60 41.46 26.62
N ARG A 591 32.51 40.45 25.74
CA ARG A 591 33.61 39.51 25.47
C ARG A 591 33.92 39.51 23.98
N GLY A 592 34.90 40.33 23.60
CA GLY A 592 35.62 40.20 22.34
C GLY A 592 36.57 39.01 22.39
N ARG A 593 36.55 38.18 21.34
CA ARG A 593 37.62 37.23 21.02
C ARG A 593 38.53 37.86 19.95
N PRO A 594 39.86 37.75 20.05
CA PRO A 594 40.74 38.10 18.95
C PRO A 594 40.82 36.94 17.94
N ARG A 595 40.88 37.27 16.65
CA ARG A 595 41.31 36.37 15.58
C ARG A 595 42.83 36.49 15.43
N SER A 596 43.50 35.36 15.53
CA SER A 596 44.88 35.18 15.10
C SER A 596 44.96 35.05 13.58
N ARG A 597 46.13 35.47 13.06
CA ARG A 597 46.63 35.49 11.67
C ARG A 597 46.08 34.44 10.71
#